data_AF-A0A831KNH3-F1
#
_entry.id   AF-A0A831KNH3-F1
#
_cell.length_a   1.000
_cell.length_b   1.000
_cell.length_c   1.000
_cell.angle_alpha   90.00
_cell.angle_beta   90.00
_cell.angle_gamma   90.00
#
_symmetry.space_group_name_H-M   'P 1'
#
loop_
_entity.id
_entity.type
_entity.pdbx_description
1 polymer ?
#
loop_
_entity_poly.entity_id
_entity_poly.type
_entity_poly.pdbx_seq_one_letter_code
_entity_poly.pdbx_strand_id
1 'polypeptide(L)'
;LQNPGMVYHPPALFIGYVGLAIPFAFAMASLLAGRRDDAWITAIRRWTIFSWFFLGAGILLGAQWAYVELGWGGYWSWDPVENASLMPWLTVTAFLHSVIIQKKKGMLKFWNLFLVIITYFLVIFGTFITRSGVISSVHAFGKSSLGTFFLVFMTLIATAGVAVVWRRRPLLLPETNLKSLSGKEGGFILNNFIMTLMMFTVLWGTVLPVVSEITTGTKVAVGAGFYNHIIGPLAIVLLILMGVCPHLDWGGTTVRNMLRRFILPGFAVLAGGGLAWGVGVRAPISILLIAFSAFVVASIIEESINSAISNGKNTGKPIARALRRVMAGGRRRYGGYLIHIGIVVIFLGLSGATLNRAAIATLYPGESMKVGQYTLRYEKMGWIPSRDRLAVKTRLKVYRKGKTLGYLTPERRFYGGREKQPTSEVAILGNWKEDLYVALTGYDRDERASFRVLVEPMVSWLWAGGYIIALGTMLVLFPGGIPTRVLRERKVAR
;
A
#
# COMPACT_ATOMS: atom_id res chain seq x y z
N LEU A 1 20.90 -5.54 -13.86
CA LEU A 1 19.61 -4.87 -14.14
C LEU A 1 19.86 -3.40 -14.40
N GLN A 2 19.47 -2.89 -15.58
CA GLN A 2 19.73 -1.50 -16.02
C GLN A 2 18.44 -0.64 -16.07
N ASN A 3 17.28 -1.20 -15.71
CA ASN A 3 16.01 -0.47 -15.70
C ASN A 3 16.05 0.67 -14.65
N PRO A 4 15.64 1.91 -14.99
CA PRO A 4 15.61 3.04 -14.04
C PRO A 4 14.83 2.75 -12.75
N GLY A 5 13.80 1.89 -12.80
CA GLY A 5 13.06 1.45 -11.62
C GLY A 5 13.98 0.89 -10.53
N MET A 6 14.98 0.09 -10.89
CA MET A 6 15.98 -0.46 -9.95
C MET A 6 16.90 0.59 -9.33
N VAL A 7 17.01 1.78 -9.94
CA VAL A 7 17.81 2.89 -9.40
C VAL A 7 17.06 3.61 -8.29
N TYR A 8 15.72 3.67 -8.35
CA TYR A 8 14.93 4.49 -7.43
C TYR A 8 14.18 3.69 -6.36
N HIS A 9 13.58 2.55 -6.69
CA HIS A 9 12.73 1.83 -5.72
C HIS A 9 13.51 1.16 -4.57
N PRO A 10 14.66 0.48 -4.79
CA PRO A 10 15.39 -0.13 -3.68
C PRO A 10 15.96 0.90 -2.70
N PRO A 11 16.55 2.04 -3.14
CA PRO A 11 16.94 3.10 -2.22
C PRO A 11 15.76 3.68 -1.43
N ALA A 12 14.58 3.87 -2.06
CA ALA A 12 13.41 4.35 -1.34
C ALA A 12 12.97 3.36 -0.24
N LEU A 13 12.88 2.06 -0.54
CA LEU A 13 12.61 1.02 0.46
C LEU A 13 13.65 1.02 1.58
N PHE A 14 14.93 1.11 1.23
CA PHE A 14 16.04 1.13 2.18
C PHE A 14 15.99 2.34 3.13
N ILE A 15 15.69 3.54 2.60
CA ILE A 15 15.48 4.75 3.41
C ILE A 15 14.32 4.54 4.39
N GLY A 16 13.22 3.93 3.93
CA GLY A 16 12.09 3.58 4.79
C GLY A 16 12.48 2.61 5.91
N TYR A 17 13.20 1.55 5.58
CA TYR A 17 13.68 0.54 6.53
C TYR A 17 14.62 1.11 7.58
N VAL A 18 15.67 1.84 7.16
CA VAL A 18 16.63 2.46 8.08
C VAL A 18 15.94 3.52 8.93
N GLY A 19 15.04 4.31 8.35
CA GLY A 19 14.28 5.31 9.09
C GLY A 19 13.45 4.75 10.24
N LEU A 20 12.94 3.51 10.10
CA LEU A 20 12.19 2.81 11.17
C LEU A 20 13.07 2.39 12.36
N ALA A 21 14.39 2.42 12.24
CA ALA A 21 15.29 2.22 13.39
C ALA A 21 15.17 3.36 14.42
N ILE A 22 14.85 4.57 13.99
CA ILE A 22 14.71 5.75 14.86
C ILE A 22 13.55 5.61 15.85
N PRO A 23 12.28 5.36 15.43
CA PRO A 23 11.19 5.15 16.37
C PRO A 23 11.46 3.96 17.30
N PHE A 24 12.09 2.89 16.81
CA PHE A 24 12.51 1.76 17.64
C PHE A 24 13.50 2.17 18.73
N ALA A 25 14.60 2.83 18.36
CA ALA A 25 15.63 3.27 19.30
C ALA A 25 15.06 4.19 20.39
N PHE A 26 14.22 5.16 20.00
CA PHE A 26 13.58 6.08 20.96
C PHE A 26 12.60 5.36 21.90
N ALA A 27 11.81 4.40 21.38
CA ALA A 27 10.89 3.63 22.21
C ALA A 27 11.63 2.77 23.23
N MET A 28 12.69 2.06 22.79
CA MET A 28 13.53 1.25 23.68
C MET A 28 14.26 2.10 24.70
N ALA A 29 14.86 3.23 24.28
CA ALA A 29 15.56 4.15 25.18
C ALA A 29 14.63 4.76 26.24
N SER A 30 13.43 5.20 25.84
CA SER A 30 12.43 5.75 26.77
C SER A 30 12.06 4.74 27.85
N LEU A 31 11.88 3.48 27.44
CA LEU A 31 11.46 2.40 28.33
C LEU A 31 12.60 1.94 29.27
N LEU A 32 13.83 1.85 28.74
CA LEU A 32 15.02 1.57 29.53
C LEU A 32 15.29 2.67 30.56
N ALA A 33 15.09 3.94 30.19
CA ALA A 33 15.17 5.09 31.07
C ALA A 33 14.01 5.18 32.09
N GLY A 34 13.00 4.32 32.00
CA GLY A 34 11.87 4.28 32.92
C GLY A 34 10.90 5.46 32.77
N ARG A 35 10.90 6.15 31.62
CA ARG A 35 10.01 7.30 31.38
C ARG A 35 8.60 6.84 31.05
N ARG A 36 7.60 7.49 31.66
CA ARG A 36 6.15 7.22 31.46
C ARG A 36 5.48 8.23 30.51
N ASP A 37 6.16 9.32 30.19
CA ASP A 37 5.61 10.40 29.37
C ASP A 37 5.49 10.04 27.87
N ASP A 38 4.68 10.82 27.16
CA ASP A 38 4.50 10.70 25.71
C ASP A 38 5.51 11.57 24.92
N ALA A 39 6.59 12.05 25.54
CA ALA A 39 7.55 12.93 24.87
C ALA A 39 8.27 12.21 23.73
N TRP A 40 8.64 10.93 23.95
CA TRP A 40 9.25 10.09 22.91
C TRP A 40 8.34 9.99 21.67
N ILE A 41 7.03 9.89 21.85
CA ILE A 41 6.05 9.81 20.76
C ILE A 41 6.05 11.09 19.91
N THR A 42 6.19 12.24 20.57
CA THR A 42 6.28 13.52 19.87
C THR A 42 7.58 13.63 19.08
N ALA A 43 8.69 13.15 19.64
CA ALA A 43 10.00 13.13 18.98
C ALA A 43 10.00 12.23 17.73
N ILE A 44 9.39 11.05 17.80
CA ILE A 44 9.47 10.07 16.71
C ILE A 44 8.47 10.33 15.58
N ARG A 45 7.40 11.12 15.80
CA ARG A 45 6.28 11.25 14.85
C ARG A 45 6.74 11.60 13.43
N ARG A 46 7.63 12.60 13.28
CA ARG A 46 8.10 13.01 11.96
C ARG A 46 8.92 11.91 11.29
N TRP A 47 9.79 11.24 12.05
CA TRP A 47 10.58 10.11 11.59
C TRP A 47 9.71 8.92 11.19
N THR A 48 8.66 8.60 11.95
CA THR A 48 7.71 7.54 11.60
C THR A 48 7.01 7.85 10.28
N ILE A 49 6.50 9.07 10.09
CA ILE A 49 5.81 9.46 8.85
C ILE A 49 6.77 9.50 7.66
N PHE A 50 7.99 10.01 7.86
CA PHE A 50 9.06 10.01 6.85
C PHE A 50 9.41 8.58 6.42
N SER A 51 9.56 7.67 7.37
CA SER A 51 9.90 6.27 7.08
C SER A 51 8.75 5.56 6.38
N TRP A 52 7.51 5.79 6.85
CA TRP A 52 6.29 5.27 6.24
C TRP A 52 6.10 5.78 4.79
N PHE A 53 6.45 7.05 4.53
CA PHE A 53 6.45 7.63 3.18
C PHE A 53 7.39 6.90 2.24
N PHE A 54 8.67 6.78 2.62
CA PHE A 54 9.68 6.15 1.77
C PHE A 54 9.43 4.65 1.59
N LEU A 55 8.91 3.97 2.61
CA LEU A 55 8.49 2.58 2.51
C LEU A 55 7.32 2.43 1.52
N GLY A 56 6.26 3.25 1.65
CA GLY A 56 5.13 3.23 0.72
C GLY A 56 5.52 3.62 -0.72
N ALA A 57 6.38 4.62 -0.88
CA ALA A 57 6.91 5.03 -2.18
C ALA A 57 7.76 3.91 -2.81
N GLY A 58 8.60 3.24 -2.02
CA GLY A 58 9.39 2.10 -2.47
C GLY A 58 8.51 0.94 -2.95
N ILE A 59 7.43 0.62 -2.22
CA ILE A 59 6.44 -0.38 -2.62
C ILE A 59 5.77 0.01 -3.95
N LEU A 60 5.32 1.26 -4.08
CA LEU A 60 4.67 1.76 -5.31
C LEU A 60 5.60 1.71 -6.52
N LEU A 61 6.83 2.23 -6.37
CA LEU A 61 7.83 2.24 -7.43
C LEU A 61 8.28 0.82 -7.78
N GLY A 62 8.35 -0.08 -6.80
CA GLY A 62 8.61 -1.50 -7.01
C GLY A 62 7.51 -2.17 -7.83
N ALA A 63 6.24 -1.90 -7.51
CA ALA A 63 5.10 -2.38 -8.28
C ALA A 63 5.10 -1.86 -9.73
N GLN A 64 5.47 -0.60 -9.95
CA GLN A 64 5.63 -0.03 -11.30
C GLN A 64 6.78 -0.69 -12.06
N TRP A 65 7.91 -0.92 -11.40
CA TRP A 65 9.04 -1.62 -11.99
C TRP A 65 8.68 -3.07 -12.36
N ALA A 66 8.02 -3.80 -11.45
CA ALA A 66 7.55 -5.16 -11.69
C ALA A 66 6.59 -5.22 -12.90
N TYR A 67 5.72 -4.22 -13.03
CA TYR A 67 4.78 -4.08 -14.14
C TYR A 67 5.47 -3.86 -15.49
N VAL A 68 6.69 -3.34 -15.55
CA VAL A 68 7.38 -3.11 -16.84
C VAL A 68 8.44 -4.17 -17.17
N GLU A 69 8.96 -4.89 -16.17
CA GLU A 69 10.17 -5.72 -16.32
C GLU A 69 9.91 -7.23 -16.23
N LEU A 70 8.88 -7.67 -15.50
CA LEU A 70 8.75 -9.09 -15.16
C LEU A 70 7.97 -9.90 -16.22
N GLY A 71 7.31 -9.26 -17.19
CA GLY A 71 6.70 -9.95 -18.35
C GLY A 71 5.41 -10.74 -18.06
N TRP A 72 5.08 -11.00 -16.81
CA TRP A 72 3.95 -11.82 -16.39
C TRP A 72 2.58 -11.13 -16.38
N GLY A 73 2.52 -9.79 -16.49
CA GLY A 73 1.28 -9.02 -16.68
C GLY A 73 0.69 -8.35 -15.44
N GLY A 74 1.37 -8.42 -14.29
CA GLY A 74 0.87 -7.90 -13.01
C GLY A 74 1.81 -6.89 -12.35
N TYR A 75 1.26 -6.14 -11.40
CA TYR A 75 1.98 -5.15 -10.56
C TYR A 75 2.25 -5.66 -9.14
N TRP A 76 1.67 -6.80 -8.75
CA TRP A 76 1.84 -7.40 -7.42
C TRP A 76 1.56 -8.91 -7.48
N SER A 77 2.53 -9.72 -7.02
CA SER A 77 2.51 -11.19 -7.11
C SER A 77 2.32 -11.92 -5.79
N TRP A 78 2.38 -11.20 -4.67
CA TRP A 78 2.56 -11.78 -3.34
C TRP A 78 3.88 -12.55 -3.21
N ASP A 79 4.91 -12.14 -3.95
CA ASP A 79 6.26 -12.68 -3.83
C ASP A 79 6.81 -12.40 -2.42
N PRO A 80 7.61 -13.30 -1.83
CA PRO A 80 8.13 -13.13 -0.47
C PRO A 80 8.84 -11.80 -0.18
N VAL A 81 9.50 -11.20 -1.18
CA VAL A 81 10.18 -9.90 -1.00
C VAL A 81 9.20 -8.73 -1.11
N GLU A 82 8.17 -8.84 -1.97
CA GLU A 82 7.05 -7.91 -1.98
C GLU A 82 6.35 -7.93 -0.61
N ASN A 83 6.01 -9.13 -0.12
CA ASN A 83 5.39 -9.36 1.18
C ASN A 83 6.23 -8.78 2.32
N ALA A 84 7.55 -9.01 2.28
CA ALA A 84 8.51 -8.47 3.24
C ALA A 84 8.42 -6.95 3.40
N SER A 85 8.17 -6.22 2.32
CA SER A 85 8.00 -4.77 2.35
C SER A 85 6.63 -4.32 2.87
N LEU A 86 5.58 -5.10 2.60
CA LEU A 86 4.20 -4.78 3.02
C LEU A 86 3.99 -4.93 4.54
N MET A 87 4.57 -5.97 5.16
CA MET A 87 4.37 -6.24 6.60
C MET A 87 4.75 -5.06 7.52
N PRO A 88 5.96 -4.47 7.46
CA PRO A 88 6.30 -3.32 8.29
C PRO A 88 5.46 -2.09 7.93
N TRP A 89 5.01 -1.95 6.68
CA TRP A 89 4.14 -0.86 6.27
C TRP A 89 2.75 -0.97 6.94
N LEU A 90 2.19 -2.17 7.05
CA LEU A 90 0.93 -2.42 7.77
C LEU A 90 1.07 -2.09 9.27
N THR A 91 2.13 -2.55 9.93
CA THR A 91 2.32 -2.33 11.37
C THR A 91 2.63 -0.87 11.71
N VAL A 92 3.42 -0.17 10.88
CA VAL A 92 3.65 1.27 11.09
C VAL A 92 2.40 2.09 10.77
N THR A 93 1.58 1.68 9.81
CA THR A 93 0.25 2.28 9.56
C THR A 93 -0.66 2.11 10.77
N ALA A 94 -0.71 0.91 11.36
CA ALA A 94 -1.44 0.64 12.59
C ALA A 94 -0.97 1.57 13.72
N PHE A 95 0.35 1.70 13.90
CA PHE A 95 0.97 2.57 14.91
C PHE A 95 0.60 4.04 14.72
N LEU A 96 0.66 4.56 13.49
CA LEU A 96 0.27 5.94 13.17
C LEU A 96 -1.20 6.26 13.53
N HIS A 97 -2.05 5.23 13.61
CA HIS A 97 -3.44 5.35 14.03
C HIS A 97 -3.61 5.18 15.54
N SER A 98 -3.04 4.14 16.15
CA SER A 98 -3.17 3.87 17.59
C SER A 98 -2.44 4.89 18.46
N VAL A 99 -1.40 5.56 17.94
CA VAL A 99 -0.71 6.65 18.64
C VAL A 99 -1.62 7.87 18.88
N ILE A 100 -2.66 8.05 18.06
CA ILE A 100 -3.68 9.10 18.25
C ILE A 100 -4.50 8.82 19.51
N ILE A 101 -4.83 7.54 19.74
CA ILE A 101 -5.57 7.09 20.92
C ILE A 101 -4.72 7.26 22.18
N GLN A 102 -3.44 6.89 22.14
CA GLN A 102 -2.55 7.10 23.28
C GLN A 102 -2.48 8.58 23.68
N LYS A 103 -2.20 9.47 22.73
CA LYS A 103 -2.09 10.92 23.05
C LYS A 103 -3.40 11.55 23.53
N LYS A 104 -4.56 11.02 23.13
CA LYS A 104 -5.87 11.61 23.46
C LYS A 104 -6.54 10.99 24.68
N LYS A 105 -6.23 9.74 25.01
CA LYS A 105 -6.94 8.93 26.01
C LYS A 105 -6.01 8.19 26.98
N GLY A 106 -4.69 8.24 26.79
CA GLY A 106 -3.74 7.49 27.63
C GLY A 106 -3.88 5.97 27.51
N MET A 107 -4.51 5.48 26.44
CA MET A 107 -4.76 4.06 26.14
C MET A 107 -3.69 3.48 25.18
N LEU A 108 -3.66 2.16 25.01
CA LEU A 108 -2.84 1.45 24.01
C LEU A 108 -1.32 1.66 24.11
N LYS A 109 -0.78 2.04 25.28
CA LYS A 109 0.66 2.26 25.47
C LYS A 109 1.48 1.00 25.16
N PHE A 110 1.06 -0.14 25.73
CA PHE A 110 1.66 -1.44 25.44
C PHE A 110 1.59 -1.78 23.95
N TRP A 111 0.41 -1.62 23.34
CA TRP A 111 0.18 -1.95 21.94
C TRP A 111 1.05 -1.13 20.99
N ASN A 112 1.17 0.18 21.24
CA ASN A 112 2.02 1.07 20.45
C ASN A 112 3.49 0.69 20.53
N LEU A 113 3.96 0.33 21.72
CA LEU A 113 5.32 -0.16 21.90
C LEU A 113 5.54 -1.49 21.17
N PHE A 114 4.61 -2.44 21.30
CA PHE A 114 4.64 -3.71 20.56
C PHE A 114 4.72 -3.46 19.05
N LEU A 115 3.88 -2.57 18.51
CA LEU A 115 3.88 -2.22 17.08
C LEU A 115 5.21 -1.64 16.62
N VAL A 116 5.87 -0.80 17.41
CA VAL A 116 7.20 -0.26 17.06
C VAL A 116 8.26 -1.36 17.04
N ILE A 117 8.26 -2.25 18.04
CA ILE A 117 9.22 -3.36 18.14
C ILE A 117 9.00 -4.35 16.97
N ILE A 118 7.77 -4.79 16.73
CA ILE A 118 7.48 -5.74 15.65
C ILE A 118 7.73 -5.13 14.28
N THR A 119 7.46 -3.83 14.08
CA THR A 119 7.78 -3.15 12.82
C THR A 119 9.28 -3.22 12.53
N TYR A 120 10.14 -2.93 13.51
CA TYR A 120 11.59 -3.00 13.31
C TYR A 120 12.07 -4.45 13.13
N PHE A 121 11.50 -5.40 13.89
CA PHE A 121 11.75 -6.82 13.67
C PHE A 121 11.41 -7.25 12.24
N LEU A 122 10.27 -6.81 11.70
CA LEU A 122 9.82 -7.13 10.33
C LEU A 122 10.72 -6.50 9.25
N VAL A 123 11.34 -5.35 9.52
CA VAL A 123 12.37 -4.76 8.63
C VAL A 123 13.59 -5.68 8.54
N ILE A 124 14.08 -6.18 9.69
CA ILE A 124 15.20 -7.12 9.70
C ILE A 124 14.79 -8.46 9.06
N PHE A 125 13.57 -8.93 9.31
CA PHE A 125 13.02 -10.12 8.67
C PHE A 125 12.99 -10.00 7.14
N GLY A 126 12.58 -8.86 6.59
CA GLY A 126 12.62 -8.64 5.15
C GLY A 126 14.04 -8.69 4.57
N THR A 127 15.01 -8.17 5.33
CA THR A 127 16.44 -8.26 4.96
C THR A 127 16.95 -9.71 5.06
N PHE A 128 16.50 -10.46 6.06
CA PHE A 128 16.80 -11.89 6.18
C PHE A 128 16.27 -12.70 5.00
N ILE A 129 15.01 -12.50 4.60
CA ILE A 129 14.41 -13.21 3.45
C ILE A 129 15.19 -12.94 2.16
N THR A 130 15.51 -11.67 1.89
CA THR A 130 16.20 -11.27 0.65
C THR A 130 17.63 -11.79 0.53
N ARG A 131 18.31 -12.07 1.66
CA ARG A 131 19.76 -12.40 1.68
C ARG A 131 20.10 -13.83 2.10
N SER A 132 19.21 -14.51 2.81
CA SER A 132 19.46 -15.86 3.34
C SER A 132 19.32 -16.96 2.30
N GLY A 133 18.47 -16.76 1.28
CA GLY A 133 18.14 -17.80 0.29
C GLY A 133 17.28 -18.94 0.84
N VAL A 134 16.75 -18.81 2.07
CA VAL A 134 15.85 -19.79 2.71
C VAL A 134 14.50 -19.84 2.00
N ILE A 135 14.03 -18.68 1.51
CA ILE A 135 12.77 -18.55 0.78
C ILE A 135 13.08 -18.14 -0.66
N SER A 136 12.51 -18.85 -1.63
CA SER A 136 12.63 -18.53 -3.05
C SER A 136 11.83 -17.27 -3.39
N SER A 137 12.44 -16.33 -4.10
CA SER A 137 11.78 -15.11 -4.58
C SER A 137 12.39 -14.68 -5.91
N VAL A 138 11.56 -14.11 -6.78
CA VAL A 138 12.01 -13.53 -8.06
C VAL A 138 12.76 -12.20 -7.88
N HIS A 139 12.64 -11.60 -6.70
CA HIS A 139 13.28 -10.33 -6.32
C HIS A 139 14.52 -10.54 -5.42
N ALA A 140 14.88 -11.79 -5.13
CA ALA A 140 16.04 -12.10 -4.31
C ALA A 140 17.33 -12.09 -5.15
N PHE A 141 18.09 -11.00 -5.06
CA PHE A 141 19.38 -10.85 -5.75
C PHE A 141 20.55 -11.09 -4.78
N GLY A 142 21.40 -12.05 -5.12
CA GLY A 142 22.64 -12.34 -4.39
C GLY A 142 22.43 -13.09 -3.07
N LYS A 143 22.43 -14.43 -3.13
CA LYS A 143 22.58 -15.27 -1.94
C LYS A 143 23.90 -14.95 -1.25
N SER A 144 23.90 -14.79 0.07
CA SER A 144 25.10 -14.47 0.84
C SER A 144 25.13 -15.20 2.18
N SER A 145 26.31 -15.29 2.81
CA SER A 145 26.48 -15.85 4.16
C SER A 145 25.90 -14.98 5.28
N LEU A 146 25.28 -13.84 4.95
CA LEU A 146 24.75 -12.88 5.92
C LEU A 146 23.45 -13.34 6.61
N GLY A 147 22.77 -14.37 6.08
CA GLY A 147 21.51 -14.86 6.65
C GLY A 147 21.58 -15.16 8.15
N THR A 148 22.67 -15.81 8.59
CA THR A 148 22.89 -16.14 10.01
C THR A 148 23.01 -14.90 10.89
N PHE A 149 23.69 -13.84 10.43
CA PHE A 149 23.83 -12.59 11.19
C PHE A 149 22.48 -11.91 11.40
N PHE A 150 21.63 -11.86 10.35
CA PHE A 150 20.29 -11.32 10.50
C PHE A 150 19.42 -12.16 11.42
N LEU A 151 19.55 -13.50 11.37
CA LEU A 151 18.83 -14.38 12.28
C LEU A 151 19.22 -14.15 13.75
N VAL A 152 20.53 -14.02 14.05
CA VAL A 152 21.02 -13.67 15.39
C VAL A 152 20.46 -12.31 15.83
N PHE A 153 20.50 -11.31 14.96
CA PHE A 153 20.00 -9.97 15.28
C PHE A 153 18.48 -9.97 15.51
N MET A 154 17.71 -10.72 14.73
CA MET A 154 16.28 -10.91 14.95
C MET A 154 15.99 -11.55 16.31
N THR A 155 16.72 -12.61 16.66
CA THR A 155 16.60 -13.27 17.98
C THR A 155 16.91 -12.30 19.11
N LEU A 156 17.94 -11.46 18.96
CA LEU A 156 18.28 -10.43 19.93
C LEU A 156 17.18 -9.36 20.06
N ILE A 157 16.63 -8.85 18.95
CA ILE A 157 15.52 -7.89 18.98
C ILE A 157 14.29 -8.49 19.68
N ALA A 158 13.93 -9.73 19.35
CA ALA A 158 12.79 -10.40 19.93
C ALA A 158 12.96 -10.60 21.44
N THR A 159 14.09 -11.19 21.86
CA THR A 159 14.37 -11.49 23.27
C THR A 159 14.55 -10.22 24.10
N ALA A 160 15.35 -9.25 23.63
CA ALA A 160 15.55 -7.99 24.33
C ALA A 160 14.26 -7.15 24.37
N GLY A 161 13.51 -7.10 23.27
CA GLY A 161 12.22 -6.42 23.20
C GLY A 161 11.24 -6.96 24.24
N VAL A 162 11.05 -8.29 24.27
CA VAL A 162 10.19 -8.96 25.28
C VAL A 162 10.70 -8.71 26.70
N ALA A 163 12.01 -8.86 26.95
CA ALA A 163 12.58 -8.67 28.28
C ALA A 163 12.37 -7.25 28.81
N VAL A 164 12.61 -6.22 27.99
CA VAL A 164 12.43 -4.81 28.39
C VAL A 164 10.94 -4.51 28.61
N VAL A 165 10.06 -4.93 27.70
CA VAL A 165 8.61 -4.77 27.84
C VAL A 165 8.10 -5.42 29.11
N TRP A 166 8.51 -6.67 29.39
CA TRP A 166 8.10 -7.41 30.57
C TRP A 166 8.56 -6.74 31.86
N ARG A 167 9.83 -6.32 31.92
CA ARG A 167 10.42 -5.63 33.08
C ARG A 167 9.75 -4.28 33.34
N ARG A 168 9.30 -3.59 32.29
CA ARG A 168 8.75 -2.23 32.36
C ARG A 168 7.22 -2.19 32.21
N ARG A 169 6.54 -3.33 32.29
CA ARG A 169 5.08 -3.45 32.14
C ARG A 169 4.26 -2.46 33.00
N PRO A 170 4.64 -2.09 34.25
CA PRO A 170 3.83 -1.14 35.04
C PRO A 170 3.76 0.26 34.41
N LEU A 171 4.76 0.64 33.60
CA LEU A 171 4.78 1.91 32.87
C LEU A 171 3.81 1.93 31.69
N LEU A 172 3.38 0.76 31.22
CA LEU A 172 2.59 0.57 30.00
C LEU A 172 1.10 0.38 30.26
N LEU A 173 0.68 0.41 31.53
CA LEU A 173 -0.72 0.33 31.91
C LEU A 173 -1.51 1.52 31.35
N PRO A 174 -2.73 1.28 30.81
CA PRO A 174 -3.57 2.34 30.31
C PRO A 174 -4.03 3.27 31.45
N GLU A 175 -4.16 4.55 31.15
CA GLU A 175 -4.69 5.54 32.12
C GLU A 175 -6.21 5.55 32.16
N THR A 176 -6.85 5.15 31.06
CA THR A 176 -8.30 5.05 30.96
C THR A 176 -8.70 3.75 30.28
N ASN A 177 -9.91 3.28 30.56
CA ASN A 177 -10.48 2.10 29.92
C ASN A 177 -11.36 2.47 28.73
N LEU A 178 -11.58 1.51 27.84
CA LEU A 178 -12.50 1.66 26.72
C LEU A 178 -13.92 1.90 27.26
N LYS A 179 -14.52 3.03 26.88
CA LYS A 179 -15.89 3.39 27.30
C LYS A 179 -16.96 2.70 26.46
N SER A 180 -16.76 2.62 25.15
CA SER A 180 -17.71 2.03 24.21
C SER A 180 -17.00 1.58 22.92
N LEU A 181 -17.46 0.45 22.36
CA LEU A 181 -17.03 -0.03 21.06
C LEU A 181 -17.61 0.78 19.89
N SER A 182 -18.74 1.47 20.09
CA SER A 182 -19.38 2.32 19.05
C SER A 182 -18.73 3.70 18.91
N GLY A 183 -17.71 3.98 19.71
CA GLY A 183 -16.95 5.23 19.66
C GLY A 183 -15.76 5.17 18.70
N LYS A 184 -15.12 6.33 18.48
CA LYS A 184 -13.85 6.39 17.73
C LYS A 184 -12.80 5.43 18.30
N GLU A 185 -12.72 5.29 19.62
CA GLU A 185 -11.80 4.37 20.28
C GLU A 185 -11.94 2.93 19.77
N GLY A 186 -13.18 2.42 19.69
CA GLY A 186 -13.47 1.09 19.14
C GLY A 186 -13.09 0.97 17.66
N GLY A 187 -13.38 2.00 16.85
CA GLY A 187 -12.97 2.04 15.45
C GLY A 187 -11.44 1.99 15.24
N PHE A 188 -10.67 2.72 16.06
CA PHE A 188 -9.21 2.67 16.02
C PHE A 188 -8.65 1.31 16.46
N ILE A 189 -9.28 0.66 17.45
CA ILE A 189 -8.92 -0.70 17.89
C ILE A 189 -9.19 -1.69 16.75
N LEU A 190 -10.37 -1.64 16.13
CA LEU A 190 -10.72 -2.51 15.00
C LEU A 190 -9.77 -2.32 13.82
N ASN A 191 -9.44 -1.08 13.47
CA ASN A 191 -8.44 -0.78 12.44
C ASN A 191 -7.10 -1.47 12.74
N ASN A 192 -6.62 -1.33 13.98
CA ASN A 192 -5.36 -1.92 14.39
C ASN A 192 -5.39 -3.44 14.34
N PHE A 193 -6.46 -4.04 14.86
CA PHE A 193 -6.66 -5.49 14.80
C PHE A 193 -6.61 -6.01 13.37
N ILE A 194 -7.37 -5.40 12.45
CA ILE A 194 -7.40 -5.81 11.04
C ILE A 194 -6.03 -5.65 10.38
N MET A 195 -5.34 -4.51 10.58
CA MET A 195 -4.01 -4.28 10.02
C MET A 195 -2.99 -5.31 10.52
N THR A 196 -3.04 -5.67 11.81
CA THR A 196 -2.15 -6.70 12.36
C THR A 196 -2.54 -8.11 11.93
N LEU A 197 -3.83 -8.38 11.72
CA LEU A 197 -4.31 -9.64 11.18
C LEU A 197 -3.84 -9.82 9.73
N MET A 198 -3.96 -8.78 8.90
CA MET A 198 -3.43 -8.77 7.55
C MET A 198 -1.91 -9.00 7.55
N MET A 199 -1.16 -8.30 8.43
CA MET A 199 0.28 -8.54 8.57
C MET A 199 0.57 -10.00 8.94
N PHE A 200 -0.15 -10.56 9.90
CA PHE A 200 0.02 -11.95 10.31
C PHE A 200 -0.29 -12.92 9.17
N THR A 201 -1.35 -12.70 8.39
CA THR A 201 -1.66 -13.49 7.19
C THR A 201 -0.52 -13.44 6.18
N VAL A 202 0.04 -12.25 5.92
CA VAL A 202 1.18 -12.08 5.01
C VAL A 202 2.41 -12.82 5.53
N LEU A 203 2.73 -12.66 6.81
CA LEU A 203 3.85 -13.34 7.47
C LEU A 203 3.69 -14.86 7.40
N TRP A 204 2.52 -15.37 7.76
CA TRP A 204 2.21 -16.78 7.77
C TRP A 204 2.32 -17.38 6.36
N GLY A 205 1.66 -16.77 5.36
CA GLY A 205 1.76 -17.22 3.98
C GLY A 205 3.19 -17.22 3.44
N THR A 206 4.02 -16.26 3.88
CA THR A 206 5.42 -16.13 3.46
C THR A 206 6.30 -17.21 4.11
N VAL A 207 6.06 -17.56 5.37
CA VAL A 207 6.87 -18.51 6.15
C VAL A 207 6.38 -19.96 5.99
N LEU A 208 5.12 -20.17 5.62
CA LEU A 208 4.48 -21.49 5.51
C LEU A 208 5.26 -22.49 4.64
N PRO A 209 5.83 -22.13 3.46
CA PRO A 209 6.61 -23.06 2.67
C PRO A 209 7.83 -23.64 3.43
N VAL A 210 8.48 -22.83 4.27
CA VAL A 210 9.63 -23.23 5.10
C VAL A 210 9.17 -24.13 6.25
N VAL A 211 8.10 -23.75 6.92
CA VAL A 211 7.53 -24.55 8.02
C VAL A 211 7.11 -25.92 7.51
N SER A 212 6.42 -25.97 6.37
CA SER A 212 5.97 -27.20 5.74
C SER A 212 7.14 -28.11 5.34
N GLU A 213 8.23 -27.54 4.80
CA GLU A 213 9.43 -28.31 4.47
C GLU A 213 10.02 -28.96 5.71
N ILE A 214 10.13 -28.23 6.82
CA ILE A 214 10.71 -28.73 8.06
C ILE A 214 9.82 -29.79 8.73
N THR A 215 8.49 -29.63 8.69
CA THR A 215 7.56 -30.51 9.42
C THR A 215 7.09 -31.72 8.61
N THR A 216 6.96 -31.59 7.28
CA THR A 216 6.42 -32.63 6.40
C THR A 216 7.43 -33.16 5.39
N GLY A 217 8.59 -32.52 5.24
CA GLY A 217 9.55 -32.81 4.18
C GLY A 217 9.16 -32.26 2.80
N THR A 218 8.01 -31.57 2.68
CA THR A 218 7.49 -31.07 1.41
C THR A 218 7.22 -29.56 1.43
N LYS A 219 7.58 -28.86 0.35
CA LYS A 219 7.31 -27.42 0.20
C LYS A 219 5.90 -27.19 -0.34
N VAL A 220 5.03 -26.64 0.51
CA VAL A 220 3.73 -26.13 0.06
C VAL A 220 3.93 -24.75 -0.56
N ALA A 221 3.56 -24.59 -1.83
CA ALA A 221 3.57 -23.30 -2.50
C ALA A 221 2.32 -22.48 -2.13
N VAL A 222 2.52 -21.25 -1.65
CA VAL A 222 1.44 -20.32 -1.31
C VAL A 222 1.29 -19.29 -2.41
N GLY A 223 0.23 -19.41 -3.21
CA GLY A 223 -0.07 -18.48 -4.30
C GLY A 223 -0.97 -17.32 -3.89
N ALA A 224 -1.16 -16.38 -4.83
CA ALA A 224 -2.01 -15.19 -4.67
C ALA A 224 -3.43 -15.48 -4.17
N GLY A 225 -4.00 -16.65 -4.50
CA GLY A 225 -5.33 -17.07 -4.06
C GLY A 225 -5.49 -17.10 -2.54
N PHE A 226 -4.48 -17.60 -1.80
CA PHE A 226 -4.48 -17.62 -0.34
C PHE A 226 -4.59 -16.21 0.25
N TYR A 227 -3.72 -15.32 -0.22
CA TYR A 227 -3.67 -13.94 0.26
C TYR A 227 -4.95 -13.18 -0.09
N ASN A 228 -5.39 -13.26 -1.35
CA ASN A 228 -6.57 -12.53 -1.81
C ASN A 228 -7.86 -12.97 -1.09
N HIS A 229 -7.98 -14.27 -0.75
CA HIS A 229 -9.15 -14.80 -0.06
C HIS A 229 -9.30 -14.23 1.36
N ILE A 230 -8.19 -13.96 2.05
CA ILE A 230 -8.20 -13.44 3.42
C ILE A 230 -8.11 -11.90 3.42
N ILE A 231 -7.15 -11.34 2.67
CA ILE A 231 -6.85 -9.91 2.67
C ILE A 231 -7.92 -9.12 1.91
N GLY A 232 -8.53 -9.66 0.85
CA GLY A 232 -9.56 -8.98 0.08
C GLY A 232 -10.75 -8.51 0.93
N PRO A 233 -11.43 -9.41 1.67
CA PRO A 233 -12.49 -9.03 2.60
C PRO A 233 -12.03 -8.06 3.69
N LEU A 234 -10.85 -8.29 4.29
CA LEU A 234 -10.31 -7.42 5.33
C LEU A 234 -10.03 -5.99 4.80
N ALA A 235 -9.54 -5.87 3.57
CA ALA A 235 -9.29 -4.60 2.91
C ALA A 235 -10.60 -3.82 2.64
N ILE A 236 -11.69 -4.51 2.29
CA ILE A 236 -13.03 -3.89 2.19
C ILE A 236 -13.49 -3.37 3.55
N VAL A 237 -13.33 -4.16 4.62
CA VAL A 237 -13.71 -3.72 5.97
C VAL A 237 -12.90 -2.48 6.37
N LEU A 238 -11.60 -2.43 6.07
CA LEU A 238 -10.79 -1.22 6.28
C LEU A 238 -11.27 -0.02 5.45
N LEU A 239 -11.66 -0.24 4.19
CA LEU A 239 -12.22 0.80 3.34
C LEU A 239 -13.51 1.38 3.94
N ILE A 240 -14.42 0.53 4.42
CA ILE A 240 -15.63 0.96 5.13
C ILE A 240 -15.25 1.75 6.39
N LEU A 241 -14.34 1.20 7.20
CA LEU A 241 -13.90 1.81 8.46
C LEU A 241 -13.29 3.20 8.25
N MET A 242 -12.61 3.42 7.12
CA MET A 242 -12.06 4.71 6.71
C MET A 242 -13.13 5.78 6.53
N GLY A 243 -14.31 5.43 6.03
CA GLY A 243 -15.47 6.32 5.92
C GLY A 243 -16.23 6.45 7.24
N VAL A 244 -16.37 5.37 8.02
CA VAL A 244 -17.14 5.36 9.27
C VAL A 244 -16.45 6.13 10.40
N CYS A 245 -15.16 5.87 10.65
CA CYS A 245 -14.42 6.41 11.80
C CYS A 245 -14.43 7.95 11.93
N PRO A 246 -14.31 8.73 10.83
CA PRO A 246 -14.44 10.19 10.89
C PRO A 246 -15.75 10.67 11.52
N HIS A 247 -16.85 9.95 11.32
CA HIS A 247 -18.19 10.31 11.82
C HIS A 247 -18.53 9.80 13.22
N LEU A 248 -17.70 8.94 13.83
CA LEU A 248 -17.94 8.47 15.20
C LEU A 248 -17.58 9.56 16.22
N ASP A 249 -18.22 9.56 17.39
CA ASP A 249 -17.87 10.45 18.51
C ASP A 249 -16.90 9.75 19.49
N TRP A 250 -16.16 10.54 20.27
CA TRP A 250 -15.29 10.00 21.33
C TRP A 250 -16.13 9.50 22.50
N GLY A 251 -15.87 8.30 23.00
CA GLY A 251 -16.60 7.70 24.13
C GLY A 251 -17.91 7.03 23.77
N GLY A 252 -18.32 7.04 22.49
CA GLY A 252 -19.52 6.36 21.99
C GLY A 252 -20.38 7.25 21.10
N THR A 253 -21.00 6.64 20.07
CA THR A 253 -21.93 7.33 19.17
C THR A 253 -23.32 6.73 19.34
N THR A 254 -24.35 7.57 19.47
CA THR A 254 -25.74 7.10 19.54
C THR A 254 -26.24 6.63 18.18
N VAL A 255 -27.11 5.61 18.15
CA VAL A 255 -27.66 5.05 16.91
C VAL A 255 -28.36 6.12 16.06
N ARG A 256 -29.13 7.01 16.70
CA ARG A 256 -29.82 8.12 16.02
C ARG A 256 -28.85 9.05 15.29
N ASN A 257 -27.75 9.44 15.95
CA ASN A 257 -26.74 10.30 15.34
C ASN A 257 -25.97 9.56 14.24
N MET A 258 -25.71 8.27 14.44
CA MET A 258 -25.07 7.41 13.46
C MET A 258 -25.91 7.36 12.17
N LEU A 259 -27.19 7.02 12.27
CA LEU A 259 -28.09 6.97 11.11
C LEU A 259 -28.14 8.30 10.36
N ARG A 260 -28.31 9.42 11.08
CA ARG A 260 -28.38 10.75 10.46
C ARG A 260 -27.12 11.11 9.67
N ARG A 261 -25.93 10.78 10.20
CA ARG A 261 -24.62 11.06 9.59
C ARG A 261 -24.30 10.12 8.42
N PHE A 262 -25.01 9.00 8.27
CA PHE A 262 -24.75 8.03 7.19
C PHE A 262 -25.80 8.06 6.07
N ILE A 263 -26.78 8.97 6.09
CA ILE A 263 -27.76 9.09 5.00
C ILE A 263 -27.05 9.41 3.68
N LEU A 264 -26.25 10.49 3.65
CA LEU A 264 -25.59 10.93 2.42
C LEU A 264 -24.51 9.93 1.94
N PRO A 265 -23.59 9.44 2.81
CA PRO A 265 -22.65 8.39 2.42
C PRO A 265 -23.35 7.09 2.02
N GLY A 266 -24.48 6.75 2.65
CA GLY A 266 -25.29 5.58 2.30
C GLY A 266 -25.86 5.66 0.89
N PHE A 267 -26.37 6.82 0.48
CA PHE A 267 -26.77 7.04 -0.92
C PHE A 267 -25.59 6.94 -1.89
N ALA A 268 -24.38 7.36 -1.48
CA ALA A 268 -23.19 7.22 -2.32
C ALA A 268 -22.81 5.75 -2.56
N VAL A 269 -23.07 4.84 -1.62
CA VAL A 269 -22.92 3.37 -1.83
C VAL A 269 -23.84 2.91 -2.94
N LEU A 270 -25.14 3.24 -2.86
CA LEU A 270 -26.14 2.83 -3.85
C LEU A 270 -25.83 3.42 -5.23
N ALA A 271 -25.46 4.70 -5.28
CA ALA A 271 -25.09 5.37 -6.52
C ALA A 271 -23.83 4.77 -7.15
N GLY A 272 -22.77 4.53 -6.36
CA GLY A 272 -21.53 3.93 -6.83
C GLY A 272 -21.73 2.49 -7.32
N GLY A 273 -22.46 1.66 -6.55
CA GLY A 273 -22.79 0.30 -6.94
C GLY A 273 -23.71 0.22 -8.16
N GLY A 274 -24.73 1.07 -8.21
CA GLY A 274 -25.66 1.18 -9.33
C GLY A 274 -24.97 1.65 -10.62
N LEU A 275 -24.04 2.62 -10.52
CA LEU A 275 -23.23 3.06 -11.65
C LEU A 275 -22.31 1.94 -12.15
N ALA A 276 -21.61 1.26 -11.25
CA ALA A 276 -20.75 0.12 -11.60
C ALA A 276 -21.53 -0.97 -12.34
N TRP A 277 -22.69 -1.35 -11.82
CA TRP A 277 -23.59 -2.31 -12.45
C TRP A 277 -24.09 -1.81 -13.82
N GLY A 278 -24.50 -0.55 -13.91
CA GLY A 278 -25.03 0.08 -15.13
C GLY A 278 -24.01 0.15 -16.27
N VAL A 279 -22.72 0.34 -15.97
CA VAL A 279 -21.64 0.30 -16.98
C VAL A 279 -21.15 -1.11 -17.29
N GLY A 280 -21.78 -2.14 -16.72
CA GLY A 280 -21.52 -3.54 -17.04
C GLY A 280 -20.50 -4.25 -16.15
N VAL A 281 -20.10 -3.67 -15.01
CA VAL A 281 -19.29 -4.39 -14.01
C VAL A 281 -20.17 -5.43 -13.34
N ARG A 282 -19.75 -6.71 -13.40
CA ARG A 282 -20.51 -7.83 -12.83
C ARG A 282 -19.82 -8.53 -11.67
N ALA A 283 -18.51 -8.33 -11.50
CA ALA A 283 -17.76 -8.93 -10.40
C ALA A 283 -18.18 -8.29 -9.06
N PRO A 284 -18.70 -9.06 -8.08
CA PRO A 284 -19.18 -8.50 -6.82
C PRO A 284 -18.12 -7.70 -6.08
N ILE A 285 -16.88 -8.21 -6.02
CA ILE A 285 -15.76 -7.53 -5.35
C ILE A 285 -15.53 -6.13 -5.93
N SER A 286 -15.55 -5.98 -7.25
CA SER A 286 -15.30 -4.70 -7.92
C SER A 286 -16.43 -3.71 -7.71
N ILE A 287 -17.68 -4.19 -7.69
CA ILE A 287 -18.85 -3.38 -7.34
C ILE A 287 -18.72 -2.87 -5.89
N LEU A 288 -18.36 -3.75 -4.95
CA LEU A 288 -18.16 -3.37 -3.55
C LEU A 288 -17.02 -2.36 -3.39
N LEU A 289 -15.90 -2.54 -4.09
CA LEU A 289 -14.78 -1.61 -4.08
C LEU A 289 -15.19 -0.23 -4.60
N ILE A 290 -15.92 -0.16 -5.71
CA ILE A 290 -16.40 1.12 -6.28
C ILE A 290 -17.44 1.77 -5.35
N ALA A 291 -18.41 1.00 -4.85
CA ALA A 291 -19.48 1.50 -3.98
C ALA A 291 -18.92 2.06 -2.66
N PHE A 292 -18.03 1.33 -1.99
CA PHE A 292 -17.43 1.80 -0.75
C PHE A 292 -16.34 2.86 -0.96
N SER A 293 -15.72 2.93 -2.14
CA SER A 293 -14.90 4.08 -2.52
C SER A 293 -15.73 5.36 -2.57
N ALA A 294 -16.92 5.31 -3.19
CA ALA A 294 -17.85 6.44 -3.22
C ALA A 294 -18.33 6.83 -1.80
N PHE A 295 -18.61 5.84 -0.94
CA PHE A 295 -18.93 6.06 0.46
C PHE A 295 -17.84 6.83 1.22
N VAL A 296 -16.57 6.44 1.08
CA VAL A 296 -15.46 7.11 1.76
C VAL A 296 -15.30 8.54 1.27
N VAL A 297 -15.38 8.78 -0.04
CA VAL A 297 -15.30 10.12 -0.62
C VAL A 297 -16.44 11.00 -0.09
N ALA A 298 -17.67 10.51 -0.11
CA ALA A 298 -18.82 11.23 0.43
C ALA A 298 -18.66 11.53 1.92
N SER A 299 -18.17 10.57 2.71
CA SER A 299 -17.90 10.73 4.14
C SER A 299 -16.87 11.84 4.41
N ILE A 300 -15.76 11.86 3.66
CA ILE A 300 -14.71 12.88 3.79
C ILE A 300 -15.24 14.27 3.38
N ILE A 301 -16.03 14.35 2.32
CA ILE A 301 -16.65 15.61 1.86
C ILE A 301 -17.61 16.14 2.92
N GLU A 302 -18.52 15.30 3.41
CA GLU A 302 -19.49 15.67 4.44
C GLU A 302 -18.79 16.16 5.71
N GLU A 303 -17.79 15.44 6.20
CA GLU A 303 -17.04 15.83 7.39
C GLU A 303 -16.28 17.15 7.20
N SER A 304 -15.78 17.40 5.99
CA SER A 304 -15.10 18.65 5.63
C SER A 304 -16.07 19.83 5.60
N ILE A 305 -17.27 19.64 5.03
CA ILE A 305 -18.35 20.65 5.01
C ILE A 305 -18.83 20.94 6.43
N ASN A 306 -19.13 19.91 7.22
CA ASN A 306 -19.60 20.07 8.61
C ASN A 306 -18.56 20.79 9.48
N SER A 307 -17.28 20.45 9.32
CA SER A 307 -16.18 21.14 9.99
C SER A 307 -16.08 22.61 9.58
N ALA A 308 -16.34 22.94 8.32
CA ALA A 308 -16.32 24.32 7.85
C ALA A 308 -17.52 25.14 8.35
N ILE A 309 -18.71 24.56 8.35
CA ILE A 309 -19.94 25.20 8.85
C ILE A 309 -19.79 25.50 10.35
N SER A 310 -19.30 24.54 11.14
CA SER A 310 -19.07 24.73 12.59
C SER A 310 -18.09 25.86 12.86
N ASN A 311 -16.98 25.93 12.12
CA ASN A 311 -16.01 27.03 12.25
C ASN A 311 -16.55 28.38 11.75
N GLY A 312 -17.36 28.40 10.69
CA GLY A 312 -18.00 29.60 10.17
C GLY A 312 -18.96 30.22 11.20
N LYS A 313 -19.80 29.40 11.84
CA LYS A 313 -20.71 29.82 12.91
C LYS A 313 -19.96 30.42 14.11
N ASN A 314 -18.83 29.83 14.50
CA ASN A 314 -18.03 30.32 15.62
C ASN A 314 -17.23 31.61 15.32
N THR A 315 -17.05 31.98 14.05
CA THR A 315 -16.19 33.10 13.65
C THR A 315 -16.90 34.22 12.89
N GLY A 316 -18.18 34.05 12.54
CA GLY A 316 -18.99 35.03 11.81
C GLY A 316 -18.52 35.31 10.38
N LYS A 317 -17.62 34.49 9.81
CA LYS A 317 -17.02 34.70 8.48
C LYS A 317 -17.73 33.87 7.40
N PRO A 318 -17.71 34.34 6.12
CA PRO A 318 -18.23 33.56 5.00
C PRO A 318 -17.61 32.17 4.91
N ILE A 319 -18.43 31.16 4.59
CA ILE A 319 -18.05 29.73 4.56
C ILE A 319 -16.79 29.50 3.71
N ALA A 320 -16.64 30.20 2.58
CA ALA A 320 -15.46 30.09 1.71
C ALA A 320 -14.15 30.53 2.39
N ARG A 321 -14.17 31.60 3.20
CA ARG A 321 -12.98 32.05 3.97
C ARG A 321 -12.72 31.14 5.16
N ALA A 322 -13.78 30.60 5.79
CA ALA A 322 -13.65 29.60 6.84
C ALA A 322 -13.01 28.31 6.30
N LEU A 323 -13.44 27.81 5.14
CA LEU A 323 -12.85 26.67 4.44
C LEU A 323 -11.35 26.87 4.18
N ARG A 324 -10.96 27.99 3.56
CA ARG A 324 -9.54 28.27 3.27
C ARG A 324 -8.68 28.31 4.53
N ARG A 325 -9.17 28.90 5.62
CA ARG A 325 -8.45 29.00 6.90
C ARG A 325 -8.35 27.66 7.62
N VAL A 326 -9.41 26.86 7.59
CA VAL A 326 -9.46 25.53 8.20
C VAL A 326 -8.54 24.55 7.46
N MET A 327 -8.48 24.62 6.12
CA MET A 327 -7.51 23.86 5.33
C MET A 327 -6.08 24.31 5.59
N ALA A 328 -5.83 25.63 5.69
CA ALA A 328 -4.50 26.16 5.97
C ALA A 328 -4.00 25.86 7.40
N GLY A 329 -4.88 25.90 8.41
CA GLY A 329 -4.55 25.59 9.81
C GLY A 329 -4.62 24.11 10.18
N GLY A 330 -5.26 23.28 9.34
CA GLY A 330 -5.53 21.87 9.58
C GLY A 330 -4.67 20.90 8.77
N ARG A 331 -3.46 21.28 8.35
CA ARG A 331 -2.61 20.47 7.44
C ARG A 331 -2.49 19.00 7.82
N ARG A 332 -2.34 18.69 9.11
CA ARG A 332 -2.30 17.30 9.60
C ARG A 332 -3.58 16.52 9.30
N ARG A 333 -4.74 17.15 9.48
CA ARG A 333 -6.05 16.53 9.28
C ARG A 333 -6.34 16.36 7.79
N TYR A 334 -6.21 17.44 7.02
CA TYR A 334 -6.52 17.43 5.59
C TYR A 334 -5.47 16.69 4.75
N GLY A 335 -4.19 16.69 5.16
CA GLY A 335 -3.17 15.82 4.58
C GLY A 335 -3.46 14.34 4.84
N GLY A 336 -3.97 14.00 6.03
CA GLY A 336 -4.49 12.65 6.33
C GLY A 336 -5.69 12.26 5.44
N TYR A 337 -6.64 13.17 5.22
CA TYR A 337 -7.73 12.92 4.28
C TYR A 337 -7.25 12.78 2.84
N LEU A 338 -6.25 13.55 2.41
CA LEU A 338 -5.67 13.39 1.08
C LEU A 338 -5.00 12.02 0.92
N ILE A 339 -4.28 11.54 1.94
CA ILE A 339 -3.75 10.17 1.97
C ILE A 339 -4.86 9.13 1.80
N HIS A 340 -5.96 9.27 2.56
CA HIS A 340 -7.11 8.37 2.47
C HIS A 340 -7.76 8.40 1.07
N ILE A 341 -7.88 9.57 0.45
CA ILE A 341 -8.35 9.70 -0.94
C ILE A 341 -7.40 8.97 -1.91
N GLY A 342 -6.08 9.05 -1.71
CA GLY A 342 -5.12 8.28 -2.51
C GLY A 342 -5.30 6.77 -2.36
N ILE A 343 -5.60 6.29 -1.15
CA ILE A 343 -5.96 4.89 -0.91
C ILE A 343 -7.25 4.52 -1.63
N VAL A 344 -8.29 5.36 -1.58
CA VAL A 344 -9.55 5.14 -2.32
C VAL A 344 -9.29 5.02 -3.82
N VAL A 345 -8.44 5.89 -4.39
CA VAL A 345 -8.06 5.85 -5.80
C VAL A 345 -7.31 4.57 -6.16
N ILE A 346 -6.46 4.05 -5.26
CA ILE A 346 -5.85 2.71 -5.40
C ILE A 346 -6.93 1.62 -5.44
N PHE A 347 -7.91 1.63 -4.52
CA PHE A 347 -9.00 0.64 -4.52
C PHE A 347 -9.86 0.70 -5.79
N LEU A 348 -10.09 1.89 -6.36
CA LEU A 348 -10.71 2.03 -7.68
C LEU A 348 -9.86 1.37 -8.76
N GLY A 349 -8.54 1.59 -8.77
CA GLY A 349 -7.62 0.89 -9.66
C GLY A 349 -7.71 -0.64 -9.55
N LEU A 350 -7.69 -1.16 -8.31
CA LEU A 350 -7.81 -2.59 -8.03
C LEU A 350 -9.15 -3.19 -8.49
N SER A 351 -10.23 -2.41 -8.52
CA SER A 351 -11.53 -2.87 -9.03
C SER A 351 -11.49 -3.21 -10.54
N GLY A 352 -10.53 -2.64 -11.28
CA GLY A 352 -10.30 -2.95 -12.69
C GLY A 352 -9.74 -4.35 -12.93
N ALA A 353 -9.08 -4.95 -11.92
CA ALA A 353 -8.38 -6.23 -12.07
C ALA A 353 -9.31 -7.39 -12.47
N THR A 354 -10.58 -7.36 -12.06
CA THR A 354 -11.56 -8.40 -12.44
C THR A 354 -12.10 -8.26 -13.86
N LEU A 355 -11.79 -7.16 -14.53
CA LEU A 355 -12.24 -6.82 -15.88
C LEU A 355 -11.13 -7.07 -16.92
N ASN A 356 -9.99 -7.61 -16.47
CA ASN A 356 -8.86 -7.86 -17.34
C ASN A 356 -9.17 -8.90 -18.42
N ARG A 357 -8.48 -8.78 -19.55
CA ARG A 357 -8.59 -9.73 -20.67
C ARG A 357 -7.19 -10.10 -21.09
N ALA A 358 -6.92 -11.40 -21.20
CA ALA A 358 -5.61 -11.89 -21.61
C ALA A 358 -5.74 -12.87 -22.77
N ALA A 359 -4.75 -12.86 -23.67
CA ALA A 359 -4.57 -13.93 -24.65
C ALA A 359 -3.08 -14.20 -24.82
N ILE A 360 -2.77 -15.45 -25.16
CA ILE A 360 -1.42 -15.88 -25.52
C ILE A 360 -1.51 -16.47 -26.92
N ALA A 361 -0.63 -16.04 -27.82
CA ALA A 361 -0.56 -16.56 -29.18
C ALA A 361 0.89 -16.61 -29.65
N THR A 362 1.21 -17.66 -30.40
CA THR A 362 2.46 -17.75 -31.18
C THR A 362 2.12 -17.38 -32.62
N LEU A 363 2.80 -16.37 -33.15
CA LEU A 363 2.51 -15.79 -34.46
C LEU A 363 3.72 -15.88 -35.38
N TYR A 364 3.45 -16.11 -36.66
CA TYR A 364 4.39 -15.86 -37.76
C TYR A 364 4.33 -14.39 -38.20
N PRO A 365 5.40 -13.84 -38.79
CA PRO A 365 5.36 -12.54 -39.44
C PRO A 365 4.17 -12.43 -40.42
N GLY A 366 3.37 -11.38 -40.26
CA GLY A 366 2.15 -11.13 -41.02
C GLY A 366 0.86 -11.54 -40.31
N GLU A 367 0.91 -12.50 -39.38
CA GLU A 367 -0.25 -12.97 -38.63
C GLU A 367 -0.72 -11.97 -37.57
N SER A 368 -1.96 -12.16 -37.10
CA SER A 368 -2.57 -11.27 -36.13
C SER A 368 -3.28 -12.04 -35.02
N MET A 369 -3.32 -11.43 -33.83
CA MET A 369 -4.15 -11.88 -32.71
C MET A 369 -5.11 -10.78 -32.27
N LYS A 370 -6.23 -11.18 -31.66
CA LYS A 370 -7.25 -10.25 -31.14
C LYS A 370 -7.42 -10.41 -29.64
N VAL A 371 -7.44 -9.30 -28.91
CA VAL A 371 -7.72 -9.26 -27.46
C VAL A 371 -8.67 -8.10 -27.18
N GLY A 372 -9.91 -8.43 -26.77
CA GLY A 372 -10.95 -7.44 -26.58
C GLY A 372 -11.22 -6.61 -27.85
N GLN A 373 -10.94 -5.31 -27.78
CA GLN A 373 -11.13 -4.36 -28.88
C GLN A 373 -9.86 -4.13 -29.72
N TYR A 374 -8.75 -4.80 -29.37
CA TYR A 374 -7.45 -4.65 -30.00
C TYR A 374 -7.16 -5.80 -30.94
N THR A 375 -6.55 -5.48 -32.07
CA THR A 375 -5.93 -6.44 -32.99
C THR A 375 -4.45 -6.09 -33.08
N LEU A 376 -3.58 -7.06 -32.88
CA LEU A 376 -2.13 -6.90 -32.96
C LEU A 376 -1.64 -7.76 -34.13
N ARG A 377 -0.99 -7.13 -35.10
CA ARG A 377 -0.34 -7.82 -36.23
C ARG A 377 1.15 -7.88 -35.99
N TYR A 378 1.72 -9.07 -35.96
CA TYR A 378 3.16 -9.27 -35.86
C TYR A 378 3.80 -8.98 -37.21
N GLU A 379 4.74 -8.03 -37.25
CA GLU A 379 5.40 -7.65 -38.51
C GLU A 379 6.74 -8.36 -38.69
N LYS A 380 7.62 -8.30 -37.68
CA LYS A 380 8.95 -8.90 -37.73
C LYS A 380 9.65 -8.92 -36.38
N MET A 381 10.67 -9.75 -36.28
CA MET A 381 11.65 -9.77 -35.20
C MET A 381 12.98 -9.17 -35.66
N GLY A 382 13.74 -8.63 -34.73
CA GLY A 382 15.09 -8.14 -34.96
C GLY A 382 15.99 -8.42 -33.76
N TRP A 383 17.25 -8.74 -34.06
CA TRP A 383 18.30 -8.89 -33.06
C TRP A 383 19.06 -7.58 -32.96
N ILE A 384 19.15 -7.04 -31.75
CA ILE A 384 19.95 -5.85 -31.46
C ILE A 384 21.15 -6.31 -30.63
N PRO A 385 22.30 -6.60 -31.27
CA PRO A 385 23.54 -6.76 -30.54
C PRO A 385 23.95 -5.40 -29.98
N SER A 386 24.26 -5.35 -28.68
CA SER A 386 24.94 -4.21 -28.07
C SER A 386 26.16 -4.72 -27.30
N ARG A 387 27.09 -3.82 -26.96
CA ARG A 387 28.34 -4.16 -26.25
C ARG A 387 28.11 -4.97 -24.97
N ASP A 388 26.97 -4.81 -24.30
CA ASP A 388 26.75 -5.31 -22.94
C ASP A 388 25.56 -6.29 -22.84
N ARG A 389 24.77 -6.44 -23.91
CA ARG A 389 23.56 -7.26 -23.95
C ARG A 389 23.16 -7.66 -25.37
N LEU A 390 22.57 -8.83 -25.50
CA LEU A 390 21.83 -9.28 -26.68
C LEU A 390 20.34 -9.03 -26.44
N ALA A 391 19.66 -8.33 -27.34
CA ALA A 391 18.23 -8.12 -27.23
C ALA A 391 17.49 -8.66 -28.45
N VAL A 392 16.39 -9.38 -28.20
CA VAL A 392 15.42 -9.78 -29.21
C VAL A 392 14.23 -8.85 -29.12
N LYS A 393 13.98 -8.10 -30.20
CA LYS A 393 12.91 -7.12 -30.28
C LYS A 393 11.92 -7.54 -31.35
N THR A 394 10.64 -7.39 -31.08
CA THR A 394 9.58 -7.64 -32.07
C THR A 394 8.86 -6.34 -32.40
N ARG A 395 8.23 -6.27 -33.57
CA ARG A 395 7.38 -5.14 -33.97
C ARG A 395 5.96 -5.62 -34.19
N LEU A 396 5.03 -5.06 -33.42
CA LEU A 396 3.60 -5.33 -33.50
C LEU A 396 2.86 -4.07 -33.91
N LYS A 397 2.11 -4.13 -35.01
CA LYS A 397 1.21 -3.04 -35.40
C LYS A 397 -0.13 -3.20 -34.68
N VAL A 398 -0.56 -2.16 -33.99
CA VAL A 398 -1.74 -2.21 -33.12
C VAL A 398 -2.91 -1.48 -33.78
N TYR A 399 -4.07 -2.11 -33.74
CA TYR A 399 -5.34 -1.56 -34.18
C TYR A 399 -6.36 -1.60 -33.04
N ARG A 400 -7.23 -0.59 -32.95
CA ARG A 400 -8.39 -0.57 -32.06
C ARG A 400 -9.63 -0.22 -32.86
N LYS A 401 -10.60 -1.14 -32.90
CA LYS A 401 -11.82 -1.00 -33.73
C LYS A 401 -11.49 -0.61 -35.19
N GLY A 402 -10.48 -1.24 -35.79
CA GLY A 402 -10.03 -0.98 -37.17
C GLY A 402 -9.10 0.23 -37.36
N LYS A 403 -9.00 1.15 -36.40
CA LYS A 403 -8.07 2.30 -36.48
C LYS A 403 -6.68 1.94 -35.98
N THR A 404 -5.63 2.29 -36.72
CA THR A 404 -4.25 2.09 -36.30
C THR A 404 -3.90 3.01 -35.13
N LEU A 405 -3.32 2.45 -34.06
CA LEU A 405 -2.83 3.20 -32.90
C LEU A 405 -1.31 3.39 -32.89
N GLY A 406 -0.59 2.66 -33.75
CA GLY A 406 0.86 2.73 -33.88
C GLY A 406 1.51 1.37 -33.73
N TYR A 407 2.72 1.36 -33.19
CA TYR A 407 3.56 0.18 -33.03
C TYR A 407 3.90 -0.07 -31.58
N LEU A 408 3.85 -1.33 -31.16
CA LEU A 408 4.42 -1.80 -29.90
C LEU A 408 5.62 -2.68 -30.19
N THR A 409 6.65 -2.53 -29.37
CA THR A 409 7.91 -3.24 -29.57
C THR A 409 8.41 -3.90 -28.30
N PRO A 410 7.78 -5.00 -27.86
CA PRO A 410 8.25 -5.74 -26.69
C PRO A 410 9.55 -6.46 -27.02
N GLU A 411 10.36 -6.67 -25.98
CA GLU A 411 11.70 -7.22 -26.14
C GLU A 411 12.08 -8.17 -24.98
N ARG A 412 13.05 -9.04 -25.27
CA ARG A 412 13.75 -9.85 -24.26
C ARG A 412 15.23 -9.50 -24.31
N ARG A 413 15.80 -9.17 -23.15
CA ARG A 413 17.22 -8.82 -23.00
C ARG A 413 17.96 -9.96 -22.32
N PHE A 414 19.12 -10.31 -22.86
CA PHE A 414 20.06 -11.29 -22.34
C PHE A 414 21.34 -10.57 -21.94
N TYR A 415 21.70 -10.65 -20.66
CA TYR A 415 22.93 -10.05 -20.12
C TYR A 415 23.99 -11.13 -19.93
N GLY A 416 25.24 -10.86 -20.31
CA GLY A 416 26.35 -11.83 -20.25
C GLY A 416 26.92 -12.11 -18.85
N GLY A 417 26.12 -12.04 -17.79
CA GLY A 417 26.55 -12.13 -16.39
C GLY A 417 26.27 -13.49 -15.70
N ARG A 418 26.48 -13.56 -14.38
CA ARG A 418 26.22 -14.78 -13.55
C ARG A 418 24.76 -15.25 -13.58
N GLU A 419 23.81 -14.34 -13.81
CA GLU A 419 22.40 -14.66 -13.98
C GLU A 419 22.11 -14.98 -15.46
N LYS A 420 21.75 -16.24 -15.73
CA LYS A 420 21.49 -16.75 -17.09
C LYS A 420 20.04 -16.54 -17.56
N GLN A 421 19.18 -15.92 -16.74
CA GLN A 421 17.78 -15.72 -17.11
C GLN A 421 17.60 -14.40 -17.87
N PRO A 422 16.95 -14.41 -19.04
CA PRO A 422 16.62 -13.19 -19.75
C PRO A 422 15.54 -12.40 -19.01
N THR A 423 15.70 -11.08 -19.02
CA THR A 423 14.70 -10.12 -18.54
C THR A 423 13.74 -9.75 -19.67
N SER A 424 12.49 -9.48 -19.33
CA SER A 424 11.51 -8.98 -20.30
C SER A 424 11.50 -7.46 -20.25
N GLU A 425 11.32 -6.80 -21.38
CA GLU A 425 10.86 -5.40 -21.37
C GLU A 425 9.60 -5.32 -22.19
N VAL A 426 8.52 -4.95 -21.50
CA VAL A 426 7.18 -5.06 -22.04
C VAL A 426 6.82 -3.78 -22.78
N ALA A 427 5.98 -3.91 -23.79
CA ALA A 427 5.44 -2.76 -24.49
C ALA A 427 4.05 -2.45 -23.94
N ILE A 428 3.87 -1.22 -23.45
CA ILE A 428 2.61 -0.77 -22.86
C ILE A 428 2.08 0.41 -23.69
N LEU A 429 0.86 0.29 -24.17
CA LEU A 429 0.10 1.40 -24.71
C LEU A 429 -1.01 1.76 -23.72
N GLY A 430 -0.73 2.72 -22.85
CA GLY A 430 -1.60 3.09 -21.74
C GLY A 430 -2.47 4.31 -22.00
N ASN A 431 -3.61 4.36 -21.30
CA ASN A 431 -4.43 5.56 -21.15
C ASN A 431 -5.11 5.55 -19.76
N TRP A 432 -5.97 6.52 -19.48
CA TRP A 432 -6.63 6.61 -18.17
C TRP A 432 -7.66 5.50 -17.91
N LYS A 433 -8.13 4.78 -18.95
CA LYS A 433 -9.12 3.69 -18.81
C LYS A 433 -8.48 2.31 -18.71
N GLU A 434 -7.51 2.02 -19.56
CA GLU A 434 -6.91 0.68 -19.69
C GLU A 434 -5.52 0.77 -20.33
N ASP A 435 -4.69 -0.21 -19.98
CA ASP A 435 -3.38 -0.43 -20.57
C ASP A 435 -3.43 -1.66 -21.50
N LEU A 436 -2.96 -1.50 -22.74
CA LEU A 436 -2.63 -2.63 -23.61
C LEU A 436 -1.19 -3.03 -23.32
N TYR A 437 -1.03 -4.12 -22.58
CA TYR A 437 0.24 -4.68 -22.17
C TYR A 437 0.63 -5.81 -23.12
N VAL A 438 1.88 -5.82 -23.58
CA VAL A 438 2.42 -6.90 -24.42
C VAL A 438 3.78 -7.33 -23.93
N ALA A 439 3.94 -8.63 -23.68
CA ALA A 439 5.22 -9.26 -23.38
C ALA A 439 5.57 -10.29 -24.45
N LEU A 440 6.84 -10.30 -24.87
CA LEU A 440 7.44 -11.36 -25.68
C LEU A 440 7.83 -12.51 -24.74
N THR A 441 7.11 -13.63 -24.79
CA THR A 441 7.33 -14.76 -23.85
C THR A 441 8.22 -15.85 -24.44
N GLY A 442 8.28 -15.95 -25.77
CA GLY A 442 9.05 -16.97 -26.48
C GLY A 442 9.32 -16.56 -27.92
N TYR A 443 10.35 -17.14 -28.51
CA TYR A 443 10.66 -17.01 -29.93
C TYR A 443 11.48 -18.22 -30.38
N ASP A 444 11.52 -18.48 -31.68
CA ASP A 444 12.33 -19.55 -32.26
C ASP A 444 13.11 -19.10 -33.51
N ARG A 445 13.73 -20.09 -34.18
CA ARG A 445 14.57 -19.87 -35.37
C ARG A 445 13.76 -19.62 -36.65
N ASP A 446 12.47 -19.95 -36.67
CA ASP A 446 11.57 -19.78 -37.82
C ASP A 446 10.87 -18.40 -37.79
N GLU A 447 11.45 -17.44 -37.06
CA GLU A 447 10.89 -16.11 -36.75
C GLU A 447 9.53 -16.13 -36.04
N ARG A 448 9.07 -17.28 -35.52
CA ARG A 448 7.86 -17.31 -34.70
C ARG A 448 8.13 -16.62 -33.38
N ALA A 449 7.13 -15.88 -32.90
CA ALA A 449 7.17 -15.19 -31.62
C ALA A 449 5.90 -15.46 -30.83
N SER A 450 6.07 -15.85 -29.56
CA SER A 450 4.98 -16.01 -28.60
C SER A 450 4.77 -14.73 -27.83
N PHE A 451 3.55 -14.23 -27.84
CA PHE A 451 3.14 -13.01 -27.17
C PHE A 451 2.14 -13.32 -26.08
N ARG A 452 2.33 -12.71 -24.90
CA ARG A 452 1.28 -12.56 -23.89
C ARG A 452 0.76 -11.14 -23.97
N VAL A 453 -0.51 -10.99 -24.31
CA VAL A 453 -1.18 -9.70 -24.43
C VAL A 453 -2.25 -9.60 -23.37
N LEU A 454 -2.23 -8.52 -22.59
CA LEU A 454 -3.25 -8.21 -21.59
C LEU A 454 -3.87 -6.84 -21.89
N VAL A 455 -5.16 -6.72 -21.64
CA VAL A 455 -5.86 -5.45 -21.51
C VAL A 455 -6.20 -5.30 -20.04
N GLU A 456 -5.48 -4.40 -19.36
CA GLU A 456 -5.55 -4.19 -17.91
C GLU A 456 -6.25 -2.87 -17.60
N PRO A 457 -7.52 -2.90 -17.13
CA PRO A 457 -8.26 -1.69 -16.81
C PRO A 457 -7.73 -0.98 -15.56
N MET A 458 -7.74 0.34 -15.58
CA MET A 458 -7.54 1.23 -14.42
C MET A 458 -6.19 1.13 -13.70
N VAL A 459 -5.16 0.50 -14.29
CA VAL A 459 -3.80 0.45 -13.70
C VAL A 459 -3.24 1.85 -13.45
N SER A 460 -3.51 2.83 -14.32
CA SER A 460 -3.11 4.23 -14.13
C SER A 460 -3.71 4.88 -12.87
N TRP A 461 -4.86 4.40 -12.38
CA TRP A 461 -5.46 4.86 -11.12
C TRP A 461 -4.68 4.34 -9.92
N LEU A 462 -4.13 3.13 -9.98
CA LEU A 462 -3.24 2.61 -8.95
C LEU A 462 -2.06 3.56 -8.72
N TRP A 463 -1.43 3.99 -9.82
CA TRP A 463 -0.31 4.94 -9.79
C TRP A 463 -0.72 6.31 -9.29
N ALA A 464 -1.83 6.84 -9.80
CA ALA A 464 -2.36 8.13 -9.37
C ALA A 464 -2.66 8.16 -7.87
N GLY A 465 -3.27 7.10 -7.32
CA GLY A 465 -3.53 7.00 -5.89
C GLY A 465 -2.26 6.98 -5.05
N GLY A 466 -1.22 6.28 -5.50
CA GLY A 466 0.09 6.31 -4.89
C GLY A 466 0.73 7.71 -4.86
N TYR A 467 0.65 8.45 -5.97
CA TYR A 467 1.13 9.84 -6.03
C TYR A 467 0.31 10.79 -5.14
N ILE A 468 -1.00 10.57 -5.01
CA ILE A 468 -1.85 11.33 -4.09
C ILE A 468 -1.46 11.06 -2.62
N ILE A 469 -1.15 9.81 -2.26
CA ILE A 469 -0.62 9.47 -0.93
C ILE A 469 0.69 10.22 -0.69
N ALA A 470 1.61 10.21 -1.66
CA ALA A 470 2.88 10.91 -1.55
C ALA A 470 2.67 12.41 -1.28
N LEU A 471 1.80 13.06 -2.06
CA LEU A 471 1.46 14.47 -1.88
C LEU A 471 0.81 14.74 -0.50
N GLY A 472 -0.14 13.92 -0.08
CA GLY A 472 -0.78 14.03 1.23
C GLY A 472 0.22 13.88 2.37
N THR A 473 1.21 13.00 2.22
CA THR A 473 2.27 12.79 3.21
C THR A 473 3.20 13.98 3.32
N MET A 474 3.61 14.55 2.18
CA MET A 474 4.38 15.79 2.15
C MET A 474 3.65 16.92 2.89
N LEU A 475 2.34 17.09 2.66
CA LEU A 475 1.53 18.09 3.38
C LEU A 475 1.52 17.88 4.90
N VAL A 476 1.58 16.63 5.37
CA VAL A 476 1.63 16.30 6.80
C VAL A 476 3.02 16.54 7.40
N LEU A 477 4.09 16.35 6.62
CA LEU A 477 5.49 16.53 7.03
C LEU A 477 5.91 18.01 7.11
N PHE A 478 5.45 18.85 6.18
CA PHE A 478 5.79 20.27 6.19
C PHE A 478 5.16 21.01 7.38
N PRO A 479 5.96 21.76 8.18
CA PRO A 479 5.41 22.55 9.28
C PRO A 479 4.39 23.57 8.74
N GLY A 480 3.13 23.43 9.17
CA GLY A 480 2.11 24.46 9.03
C GLY A 480 2.37 25.59 10.01
N GLY A 481 2.35 26.83 9.50
CA GLY A 481 2.65 28.05 10.26
C GLY A 481 1.85 28.19 11.55
N ILE A 482 2.51 28.87 12.51
CA ILE A 482 2.13 29.32 13.85
C ILE A 482 1.02 28.48 14.52
N PRO A 483 1.33 27.71 15.58
CA PRO A 483 0.28 27.12 16.40
C PRO A 483 -0.63 28.24 16.86
N THR A 484 -1.91 28.22 16.46
CA THR A 484 -2.92 29.03 17.14
C THR A 484 -2.92 28.57 18.58
N ARG A 485 -2.18 29.32 19.40
CA ARG A 485 -2.07 29.16 20.84
C ARG A 485 -3.49 29.01 21.40
N VAL A 486 -3.64 27.95 22.19
CA VAL A 486 -4.57 27.79 23.30
C VAL A 486 -5.18 29.13 23.73
N LEU A 487 -6.47 29.33 23.45
CA LEU A 487 -7.30 30.36 24.08
C LEU A 487 -8.58 29.70 24.61
N ARG A 488 -8.43 28.78 25.56
CA ARG A 488 -9.55 28.38 26.42
C ARG A 488 -9.06 27.71 27.70
N GLU A 489 -8.38 28.48 28.55
CA GLU A 489 -8.14 28.16 29.97
C GLU A 489 -7.48 29.38 30.63
N ARG A 490 -8.25 30.46 30.85
CA ARG A 490 -7.94 31.56 31.80
C ARG A 490 -9.07 32.62 31.88
N LYS A 491 -10.33 32.17 32.01
CA LYS A 491 -11.46 33.06 32.34
C LYS A 491 -12.45 32.44 33.34
N VAL A 492 -11.95 31.63 34.27
CA VAL A 492 -12.66 31.27 35.51
C VAL A 492 -11.64 31.31 36.65
N ALA A 493 -11.20 32.52 36.98
CA ALA A 493 -10.48 32.89 38.20
C ALA A 493 -10.25 34.41 38.14
N ARG A 494 -11.32 35.16 38.37
CA ARG A 494 -11.31 36.52 38.91
C ARG A 494 -12.69 36.82 39.44
#